data_AF-A0A7S2Z322-F1
#
_entry.id   AF-A0A7S2Z322-F1
#
_cell.length_a   1.000
_cell.length_b   1.000
_cell.length_c   1.000
_cell.angle_alpha   90.00
_cell.angle_beta   90.00
_cell.angle_gamma   90.00
#
_symmetry.space_group_name_H-M   'P 1'
#
loop_
_entity.id
_entity.type
_entity.pdbx_description
1 polymer ?
#
loop_
_entity_poly.entity_id
_entity_poly.type
_entity_poly.pdbx_seq_one_letter_code
_entity_poly.pdbx_strand_id
1 'polypeptide(L)'
;VRRRLVQVQRRIAEYESEMDERGKKGPAYIESLLQESTALEEELLDLEDPPLPDPAIEELEAFLAEEDSDGEEASESDDEQDYMPQNYNRKYRGVVTLRQSLAESLNVPTVKLAHLIGVDSVIDMARRLGIRGNLPFELSLALGSCEVTPFEMAHAFNTIAAGGVCSRPHLITRVKDKANHVLYRHKPSAKVVVPPHICADMHRMLRSAVTHGTGRSATKGWPAVAAAGKTGTSDNYRDAWFAGYTPSLTCVVWVGRDDNTSLPGSGSVLAAPLWARFMRAAQGSGLPTEKGTSKRKGKQRWRSLSGVE
;
A
#
# COMPACT_ATOMS: atom_id res chain seq x y z
N VAL A 1 -15.64 -22.31 -10.01
CA VAL A 1 -15.31 -20.90 -9.72
C VAL A 1 -13.88 -20.53 -10.15
N ARG A 2 -12.81 -21.06 -9.52
CA ARG A 2 -11.39 -20.72 -9.84
C ARG A 2 -11.01 -20.73 -11.33
N ARG A 3 -11.25 -21.83 -12.06
CA ARG A 3 -10.94 -21.92 -13.50
C ARG A 3 -11.67 -20.87 -14.34
N ARG A 4 -12.88 -20.50 -13.93
CA ARG A 4 -13.71 -19.52 -14.62
C ARG A 4 -13.21 -18.10 -14.36
N LEU A 5 -12.76 -17.80 -13.13
CA LEU A 5 -12.13 -16.52 -12.80
C LEU A 5 -10.87 -16.28 -13.63
N VAL A 6 -10.00 -17.28 -13.76
CA VAL A 6 -8.79 -17.21 -14.60
C VAL A 6 -9.13 -16.95 -16.07
N GLN A 7 -10.17 -17.60 -16.60
CA GLN A 7 -10.63 -17.36 -17.97
C GLN A 7 -11.19 -15.94 -18.18
N VAL A 8 -11.90 -15.39 -17.20
CA VAL A 8 -12.42 -14.01 -17.25
C VAL A 8 -11.28 -12.99 -17.17
N GLN A 9 -10.33 -13.19 -16.25
CA GLN A 9 -9.16 -12.32 -16.11
C GLN A 9 -8.26 -12.33 -17.35
N ARG A 10 -8.11 -13.49 -18.02
CA ARG A 10 -7.40 -13.57 -19.30
C ARG A 10 -8.08 -12.75 -20.40
N ARG A 11 -9.42 -12.80 -20.48
CA ARG A 11 -10.20 -12.02 -21.46
C ARG A 11 -10.18 -10.53 -21.19
N ILE A 12 -10.05 -10.12 -19.92
CA ILE A 12 -9.82 -8.72 -19.53
C ILE A 12 -8.44 -8.26 -20.02
N ALA A 13 -7.39 -9.04 -19.76
CA ALA A 13 -6.04 -8.73 -20.21
C ALA A 13 -5.92 -8.69 -21.75
N GLU A 14 -6.56 -9.64 -22.44
CA GLU A 14 -6.65 -9.66 -23.91
C GLU A 14 -7.32 -8.37 -24.43
N TYR A 15 -8.45 -7.96 -23.83
CA TYR A 15 -9.15 -6.72 -24.20
C TYR A 15 -8.29 -5.46 -23.98
N GLU A 16 -7.51 -5.41 -22.90
CA GLU A 16 -6.61 -4.30 -22.60
C GLU A 16 -5.40 -4.26 -23.54
N SER A 17 -4.91 -5.42 -23.98
CA SER A 17 -3.80 -5.54 -24.94
C SER A 17 -4.18 -5.24 -26.40
N GLU A 18 -5.44 -5.49 -26.78
CA GLU A 18 -5.96 -5.28 -28.14
C GLU A 18 -6.44 -3.83 -28.41
N MET A 19 -6.36 -2.93 -27.42
CA MET A 19 -6.81 -1.53 -27.52
C MET A 19 -6.06 -0.67 -28.57
N ASP A 20 -5.01 -1.19 -29.21
CA ASP A 20 -4.29 -0.52 -30.31
C ASP A 20 -4.71 -0.97 -31.72
N GLU A 21 -5.50 -2.04 -31.87
CA GLU A 21 -5.95 -2.51 -33.18
C GLU A 21 -7.46 -2.38 -33.38
N ARG A 22 -7.84 -1.88 -34.56
CA ARG A 22 -9.18 -1.42 -34.90
C ARG A 22 -10.21 -2.55 -34.80
N GLY A 23 -10.96 -2.52 -33.70
CA GLY A 23 -12.29 -3.10 -33.58
C GLY A 23 -12.30 -4.57 -33.19
N LYS A 24 -12.72 -4.83 -31.94
CA LYS A 24 -13.83 -5.72 -31.61
C LYS A 24 -14.14 -5.61 -30.11
N LYS A 25 -15.39 -5.23 -29.82
CA LYS A 25 -16.05 -5.11 -28.51
C LYS A 25 -15.83 -3.75 -27.81
N GLY A 26 -16.94 -3.12 -27.43
CA GLY A 26 -16.97 -1.78 -26.86
C GLY A 26 -17.00 -1.78 -25.32
N PRO A 27 -17.11 -0.59 -24.69
CA PRO A 27 -17.05 -0.42 -23.23
C PRO A 27 -17.98 -1.33 -22.42
N ALA A 28 -19.17 -1.64 -22.95
CA ALA A 28 -20.12 -2.54 -22.30
C ALA A 28 -19.59 -3.98 -22.13
N TYR A 29 -18.69 -4.42 -23.02
CA TYR A 29 -18.12 -5.76 -22.93
C TYR A 29 -17.11 -5.89 -21.79
N ILE A 30 -16.19 -4.93 -21.66
CA ILE A 30 -15.22 -4.95 -20.56
C ILE A 30 -15.91 -4.75 -19.20
N GLU A 31 -16.95 -3.92 -19.14
CA GLU A 31 -17.78 -3.75 -17.94
C GLU A 31 -18.45 -5.07 -17.53
N SER A 32 -18.96 -5.85 -18.50
CA SER A 32 -19.53 -7.18 -18.21
C SER A 32 -18.51 -8.19 -17.70
N LEU A 33 -17.26 -8.14 -18.20
CA LEU A 33 -16.18 -9.02 -17.72
C LEU A 33 -15.72 -8.63 -16.31
N LEU A 34 -15.65 -7.34 -15.99
CA LEU A 34 -15.30 -6.86 -14.65
C LEU A 34 -16.38 -7.22 -13.62
N GLN A 35 -17.65 -7.13 -13.99
CA GLN A 35 -18.76 -7.59 -13.15
C GLN A 35 -18.71 -9.11 -12.93
N GLU A 36 -18.47 -9.90 -13.97
CA GLU A 36 -18.32 -11.36 -13.85
C GLU A 36 -17.10 -11.74 -12.98
N SER A 37 -15.96 -11.04 -13.13
CA SER A 37 -14.78 -11.24 -12.29
C SER A 37 -15.07 -10.97 -10.81
N THR A 38 -15.77 -9.87 -10.53
CA THR A 38 -16.14 -9.48 -9.16
C THR A 38 -17.07 -10.51 -8.50
N ALA A 39 -18.10 -10.97 -9.22
CA ALA A 39 -19.02 -11.98 -8.71
C ALA A 39 -18.33 -13.33 -8.45
N LEU A 40 -17.40 -13.74 -9.32
CA LEU A 40 -16.62 -14.97 -9.14
C LEU A 40 -15.62 -14.87 -7.99
N GLU A 41 -15.07 -13.69 -7.73
CA GLU A 41 -14.22 -13.42 -6.55
C GLU A 41 -15.02 -13.50 -5.25
N GLU A 42 -16.25 -12.98 -5.23
CA GLU A 42 -17.17 -13.10 -4.09
C GLU A 42 -17.58 -14.56 -3.84
N GLU A 43 -17.95 -15.30 -4.89
CA GLU A 43 -18.28 -16.73 -4.79
C GLU A 43 -17.07 -17.57 -4.30
N LEU A 44 -15.85 -17.15 -4.63
CA LEU A 44 -14.62 -17.80 -4.16
C LEU A 44 -14.35 -17.57 -2.68
N LEU A 45 -14.69 -16.40 -2.16
CA LEU A 45 -14.59 -16.05 -0.75
C LEU A 45 -15.56 -16.88 0.11
N ASP A 46 -16.73 -17.22 -0.44
CA ASP A 46 -17.75 -18.01 0.25
C ASP A 46 -17.44 -19.53 0.28
N LEU A 47 -16.49 -20.00 -0.54
CA LEU A 47 -16.15 -21.42 -0.72
C LEU A 47 -14.90 -21.89 0.03
N GLU A 48 -14.31 -21.09 0.91
CA GLU A 48 -13.03 -21.44 1.58
C GLU A 48 -13.15 -22.55 2.64
N ASP A 49 -12.87 -23.79 2.23
CA ASP A 49 -12.05 -24.76 2.96
C ASP A 49 -10.73 -24.97 2.14
N PRO A 50 -9.61 -25.46 2.75
CA PRO A 50 -8.25 -25.08 2.39
C PRO A 50 -7.78 -25.54 0.99
N PRO A 51 -6.85 -24.82 0.33
CA PRO A 51 -6.39 -25.19 -0.99
C PRO A 51 -5.36 -26.33 -0.96
N LEU A 52 -5.57 -27.32 -1.83
CA LEU A 52 -4.54 -28.25 -2.31
C LEU A 52 -3.42 -27.47 -3.04
N PRO A 53 -2.17 -27.99 -3.06
CA PRO A 53 -1.04 -27.36 -3.72
C PRO A 53 -1.25 -27.26 -5.24
N ASP A 54 -0.77 -26.15 -5.80
CA ASP A 54 -0.82 -25.81 -7.22
C ASP A 54 0.42 -26.40 -7.91
N PRO A 55 0.31 -27.08 -9.07
CA PRO A 55 1.48 -27.58 -9.80
C PRO A 55 2.48 -26.49 -10.22
N ALA A 56 2.06 -25.22 -10.31
CA ALA A 56 2.99 -24.10 -10.49
C ALA A 56 3.83 -23.77 -9.24
N ILE A 57 3.40 -24.23 -8.06
CA ILE A 57 4.19 -24.20 -6.81
C ILE A 57 5.22 -25.34 -6.84
N GLU A 58 4.84 -26.53 -7.31
CA GLU A 58 5.80 -27.64 -7.49
C GLU A 58 6.86 -27.32 -8.55
N GLU A 59 6.51 -26.69 -9.67
CA GLU A 59 7.50 -26.24 -10.68
C GLU A 59 8.45 -25.17 -10.14
N LEU A 60 7.98 -24.28 -9.25
CA LEU A 60 8.84 -23.27 -8.64
C LEU A 60 9.69 -23.84 -7.49
N GLU A 61 9.17 -24.80 -6.72
CA GLU A 61 9.93 -25.56 -5.72
C GLU A 61 10.96 -26.48 -6.38
N ALA A 62 10.65 -27.06 -7.55
CA ALA A 62 11.58 -27.83 -8.36
C ALA A 62 12.63 -26.94 -9.03
N PHE A 63 12.26 -25.76 -9.55
CA PHE A 63 13.21 -24.80 -10.13
C PHE A 63 14.17 -24.24 -9.07
N LEU A 64 13.68 -23.96 -7.85
CA LEU A 64 14.52 -23.59 -6.72
C LEU A 64 15.35 -24.76 -6.17
N ALA A 65 15.07 -26.01 -6.56
CA ALA A 65 15.83 -27.20 -6.20
C ALA A 65 16.74 -27.71 -7.33
N GLU A 66 16.57 -27.24 -8.57
CA GLU A 66 17.35 -27.65 -9.75
C GLU A 66 18.59 -26.77 -10.00
N GLU A 67 18.72 -25.59 -9.38
CA GLU A 67 20.01 -24.86 -9.36
C GLU A 67 21.10 -25.57 -8.53
N ASP A 68 20.77 -26.71 -7.90
CA ASP A 68 21.62 -27.48 -6.98
C ASP A 68 22.26 -28.76 -7.58
N SER A 69 22.21 -28.97 -8.90
CA SER A 69 22.82 -30.17 -9.51
C SER A 69 23.67 -29.91 -10.74
N ASP A 70 24.74 -29.15 -10.60
CA ASP A 70 25.94 -29.35 -11.43
C ASP A 70 27.17 -29.28 -10.54
N GLY A 71 27.72 -30.46 -10.24
CA GLY A 71 28.91 -30.60 -9.41
C GLY A 71 30.18 -30.22 -10.15
N GLU A 72 31.02 -29.43 -9.51
CA GLU A 72 32.47 -29.49 -9.67
C GLU A 72 33.16 -29.18 -8.31
N GLU A 73 34.19 -29.95 -7.99
CA GLU A 73 34.94 -29.89 -6.74
C GLU A 73 35.76 -28.60 -6.58
N ALA A 74 35.80 -28.11 -5.34
CA ALA A 74 36.82 -27.25 -4.71
C ALA A 74 36.94 -25.77 -5.13
N SER A 75 36.51 -24.87 -4.24
CA SER A 75 37.42 -23.97 -3.49
C SER A 75 36.63 -23.05 -2.55
N GLU A 76 37.16 -22.80 -1.34
CA GLU A 76 36.66 -21.82 -0.38
C GLU A 76 36.53 -20.41 -1.00
N SER A 77 35.31 -19.86 -1.10
CA SER A 77 35.07 -18.41 -1.01
C SER A 77 33.57 -18.05 -0.99
N ASP A 78 33.23 -17.20 -0.01
CA ASP A 78 32.07 -16.32 0.17
C ASP A 78 30.67 -16.91 0.42
N ASP A 79 30.20 -16.68 1.67
CA ASP A 79 28.85 -16.90 2.18
C ASP A 79 27.78 -16.12 1.37
N GLU A 80 27.32 -16.66 0.24
CA GLU A 80 26.07 -16.23 -0.38
C GLU A 80 24.91 -16.95 0.33
N GLN A 81 24.39 -16.35 1.41
CA GLN A 81 23.18 -16.86 2.06
C GLN A 81 21.98 -16.69 1.11
N ASP A 82 21.42 -17.80 0.66
CA ASP A 82 20.19 -17.83 -0.14
C ASP A 82 19.06 -17.02 0.52
N TYR A 83 18.56 -16.02 -0.20
CA TYR A 83 17.48 -15.15 0.29
C TYR A 83 16.13 -15.86 0.23
N MET A 84 15.71 -16.48 1.34
CA MET A 84 14.41 -17.14 1.49
C MET A 84 13.44 -16.35 2.38
N PRO A 85 12.63 -15.43 1.84
CA PRO A 85 11.68 -14.64 2.64
C PRO A 85 10.55 -15.52 3.19
N GLN A 86 10.23 -15.37 4.48
CA GLN A 86 9.13 -16.10 5.13
C GLN A 86 7.99 -15.16 5.54
N ASN A 87 6.75 -15.64 5.48
CA ASN A 87 5.61 -14.93 6.07
C ASN A 87 5.77 -14.84 7.60
N TYR A 88 5.28 -13.76 8.21
CA TYR A 88 5.35 -13.54 9.65
C TYR A 88 4.78 -14.70 10.50
N ASN A 89 3.72 -15.36 10.02
CA ASN A 89 3.09 -16.50 10.68
C ASN A 89 3.65 -17.87 10.25
N ARG A 90 4.68 -17.89 9.37
CA ARG A 90 5.28 -19.07 8.73
C ARG A 90 4.28 -20.01 8.06
N LYS A 91 3.08 -19.52 7.72
CA LYS A 91 2.05 -20.27 7.00
C LYS A 91 1.94 -19.74 5.57
N TYR A 92 1.81 -20.65 4.63
CA TYR A 92 1.50 -20.35 3.24
C TYR A 92 -0.02 -20.40 3.06
N ARG A 93 -0.57 -19.40 2.37
CA ARG A 93 -2.02 -19.22 2.17
C ARG A 93 -2.52 -19.78 0.82
N GLY A 94 -1.63 -20.41 0.04
CA GLY A 94 -1.91 -20.72 -1.36
C GLY A 94 -2.05 -19.43 -2.20
N VAL A 95 -2.97 -19.44 -3.16
CA VAL A 95 -3.29 -18.28 -4.00
C VAL A 95 -4.01 -17.21 -3.16
N VAL A 96 -3.51 -15.98 -3.18
CA VAL A 96 -4.09 -14.83 -2.48
C VAL A 96 -4.26 -13.65 -3.42
N THR A 97 -5.27 -12.82 -3.17
CA THR A 97 -5.44 -11.56 -3.91
C THR A 97 -4.42 -10.52 -3.44
N LEU A 98 -4.08 -9.53 -4.27
CA LEU A 98 -3.23 -8.38 -3.85
C LEU A 98 -3.82 -7.65 -2.64
N ARG A 99 -5.15 -7.51 -2.60
CA ARG A 99 -5.87 -6.90 -1.48
C ARG A 99 -5.64 -7.66 -0.17
N GLN A 100 -5.77 -8.99 -0.21
CA GLN A 100 -5.52 -9.83 0.97
C GLN A 100 -4.04 -9.82 1.37
N SER A 101 -3.13 -9.93 0.40
CA SER A 101 -1.69 -9.86 0.64
C SER A 101 -1.31 -8.56 1.37
N LEU A 102 -1.82 -7.41 0.90
CA LEU A 102 -1.58 -6.12 1.56
C LEU A 102 -2.24 -6.06 2.95
N ALA A 103 -3.49 -6.50 3.08
CA ALA A 103 -4.24 -6.43 4.32
C ALA A 103 -3.60 -7.27 5.44
N GLU A 104 -3.13 -8.47 5.10
CA GLU A 104 -2.48 -9.40 6.02
C GLU A 104 -0.96 -9.20 6.12
N SER A 105 -0.38 -8.32 5.27
CA SER A 105 1.06 -8.05 5.23
C SER A 105 1.89 -9.29 4.93
N LEU A 106 1.51 -10.05 3.91
CA LEU A 106 2.21 -11.29 3.54
C LEU A 106 3.51 -10.96 2.81
N ASN A 107 4.63 -11.49 3.31
CA ASN A 107 5.96 -11.21 2.76
C ASN A 107 6.16 -11.90 1.41
N VAL A 108 5.80 -13.19 1.30
CA VAL A 108 6.09 -14.00 0.10
C VAL A 108 5.42 -13.45 -1.16
N PRO A 109 4.09 -13.16 -1.19
CA PRO A 109 3.48 -12.60 -2.38
C PRO A 109 3.98 -11.18 -2.69
N THR A 110 4.42 -10.42 -1.68
CA THR A 110 4.99 -9.07 -1.87
C THR A 110 6.34 -9.13 -2.57
N VAL A 111 7.22 -10.04 -2.15
CA VAL A 111 8.51 -10.27 -2.84
C VAL A 111 8.30 -10.81 -4.24
N LYS A 112 7.38 -11.78 -4.42
CA LYS A 112 7.02 -12.29 -5.76
C LYS A 112 6.55 -11.17 -6.68
N LEU A 113 5.70 -10.27 -6.20
CA LEU A 113 5.26 -9.11 -6.98
C LEU A 113 6.43 -8.19 -7.35
N ALA A 114 7.31 -7.89 -6.39
CA ALA A 114 8.48 -7.05 -6.65
C ALA A 114 9.45 -7.66 -7.68
N HIS A 115 9.64 -8.97 -7.62
CA HIS A 115 10.42 -9.71 -8.63
C HIS A 115 9.78 -9.63 -10.01
N LEU A 116 8.45 -9.82 -10.11
CA LEU A 116 7.72 -9.76 -11.39
C LEU A 116 7.74 -8.38 -12.05
N ILE A 117 7.67 -7.30 -11.27
CA ILE A 117 7.61 -5.92 -11.81
C ILE A 117 8.97 -5.23 -11.91
N GLY A 118 10.01 -5.82 -11.32
CA GLY A 118 11.34 -5.23 -11.20
C GLY A 118 11.50 -4.28 -9.98
N VAL A 119 12.65 -4.37 -9.32
CA VAL A 119 13.01 -3.52 -8.17
C VAL A 119 13.16 -2.04 -8.57
N ASP A 120 13.60 -1.78 -9.80
CA ASP A 120 13.66 -0.44 -10.40
C ASP A 120 12.29 0.25 -10.44
N SER A 121 11.23 -0.48 -10.83
CA SER A 121 9.85 0.02 -10.82
C SER A 121 9.38 0.40 -9.41
N VAL A 122 9.76 -0.40 -8.41
CA VAL A 122 9.47 -0.13 -6.99
C VAL A 122 10.17 1.16 -6.55
N ILE A 123 11.45 1.30 -6.88
CA ILE A 123 12.26 2.48 -6.57
C ILE A 123 11.70 3.72 -7.25
N ASP A 124 11.36 3.69 -8.55
CA ASP A 124 10.79 4.84 -9.28
C ASP A 124 9.50 5.32 -8.60
N MET A 125 8.60 4.39 -8.27
CA MET A 125 7.36 4.73 -7.57
C MET A 125 7.63 5.35 -6.18
N ALA A 126 8.56 4.79 -5.41
CA ALA A 126 8.98 5.35 -4.12
C ALA A 126 9.52 6.78 -4.26
N ARG A 127 10.35 7.06 -5.28
CA ARG A 127 10.87 8.40 -5.58
C ARG A 127 9.76 9.37 -5.97
N ARG A 128 8.78 8.93 -6.78
CA ARG A 128 7.60 9.71 -7.18
C ARG A 128 6.71 10.09 -6.00
N LEU A 129 6.58 9.19 -5.02
CA LEU A 129 5.87 9.44 -3.76
C LEU A 129 6.66 10.32 -2.79
N GLY A 130 7.92 10.65 -3.10
CA GLY A 130 8.72 11.61 -2.37
C GLY A 130 9.69 11.00 -1.36
N ILE A 131 9.95 9.69 -1.42
CA ILE A 131 10.97 9.02 -0.61
C ILE A 131 12.36 9.38 -1.17
N ARG A 132 13.22 9.97 -0.33
CA ARG A 132 14.54 10.49 -0.71
C ARG A 132 15.69 9.73 -0.07
N GLY A 133 15.43 8.95 0.98
CA GLY A 133 16.39 8.03 1.60
C GLY A 133 17.08 7.05 0.62
N ASN A 134 18.09 6.35 1.12
CA ASN A 134 18.76 5.30 0.35
C ASN A 134 17.79 4.13 0.11
N LEU A 135 17.66 3.69 -1.14
CA LEU A 135 16.80 2.56 -1.52
C LEU A 135 17.70 1.50 -2.15
N PRO A 136 18.01 0.39 -1.46
CA PRO A 136 18.86 -0.66 -2.00
C PRO A 136 18.23 -1.30 -3.25
N PHE A 137 19.05 -1.65 -4.22
CA PHE A 137 18.62 -2.35 -5.43
C PHE A 137 18.56 -3.86 -5.18
N GLU A 138 17.66 -4.28 -4.28
CA GLU A 138 17.52 -5.66 -3.82
C GLU A 138 16.05 -6.01 -3.61
N LEU A 139 15.70 -7.31 -3.70
CA LEU A 139 14.35 -7.78 -3.41
C LEU A 139 13.93 -7.54 -1.95
N SER A 140 14.91 -7.46 -1.04
CA SER A 140 14.71 -7.11 0.37
C SER A 140 13.99 -5.76 0.54
N LEU A 141 14.13 -4.84 -0.43
CA LEU A 141 13.44 -3.55 -0.44
C LEU A 141 11.91 -3.71 -0.37
N ALA A 142 11.37 -4.76 -0.97
CA ALA A 142 9.94 -5.05 -0.96
C ALA A 142 9.40 -5.30 0.47
N LEU A 143 10.26 -5.70 1.40
CA LEU A 143 9.94 -5.92 2.81
C LEU A 143 10.35 -4.74 3.70
N GLY A 144 10.91 -3.68 3.13
CA GLY A 144 11.25 -2.45 3.85
C GLY A 144 12.66 -2.41 4.42
N SER A 145 13.65 -3.03 3.78
CA SER A 145 15.09 -2.92 4.13
C SER A 145 15.72 -1.52 3.93
N CYS A 146 14.88 -0.48 3.82
CA CYS A 146 15.31 0.90 3.60
C CYS A 146 15.02 1.79 4.81
N GLU A 147 15.87 2.79 5.01
CA GLU A 147 15.67 3.80 6.03
C GLU A 147 14.81 4.94 5.48
N VAL A 148 13.71 5.23 6.18
CA VAL A 148 12.78 6.32 5.85
C VAL A 148 12.40 7.10 7.08
N THR A 149 12.23 8.41 6.93
CA THR A 149 11.74 9.25 8.02
C THR A 149 10.22 9.18 8.14
N PRO A 150 9.64 9.40 9.34
CA PRO A 150 8.19 9.53 9.48
C PRO A 150 7.59 10.63 8.60
N PHE A 151 8.38 11.67 8.31
CA PHE A 151 7.97 12.77 7.46
C PHE A 151 7.84 12.36 5.99
N GLU A 152 8.80 11.60 5.46
CA GLU A 152 8.70 11.03 4.11
C GLU A 152 7.50 10.10 3.99
N MET A 153 7.26 9.27 5.01
CA MET A 153 6.09 8.39 5.04
C MET A 153 4.76 9.15 5.09
N ALA A 154 4.68 10.21 5.88
CA ALA A 154 3.50 11.06 5.90
C ALA A 154 3.26 11.72 4.54
N HIS A 155 4.32 12.14 3.85
CA HIS A 155 4.21 12.73 2.52
C HIS A 155 3.77 11.72 1.46
N ALA A 156 4.31 10.50 1.48
CA ALA A 156 3.91 9.43 0.57
C ALA A 156 2.44 9.02 0.75
N PHE A 157 2.03 8.75 2.00
CA PHE A 157 0.63 8.41 2.31
C PHE A 157 -0.32 9.55 2.00
N ASN A 158 0.09 10.81 2.21
CA ASN A 158 -0.72 11.96 1.84
C ASN A 158 -0.92 12.06 0.32
N THR A 159 0.10 11.71 -0.48
CA THR A 159 -0.03 11.70 -1.94
C THR A 159 -1.09 10.69 -2.39
N ILE A 160 -1.13 9.50 -1.79
CA ILE A 160 -2.17 8.49 -2.05
C ILE A 160 -3.54 9.02 -1.61
N ALA A 161 -3.64 9.55 -0.38
CA ALA A 161 -4.87 10.11 0.18
C ALA A 161 -5.44 11.27 -0.68
N ALA A 162 -4.56 12.05 -1.30
CA ALA A 162 -4.90 13.16 -2.18
C ALA A 162 -5.17 12.73 -3.64
N GLY A 163 -5.41 11.44 -3.90
CA GLY A 163 -5.72 10.93 -5.23
C GLY A 163 -4.54 11.01 -6.21
N GLY A 164 -3.31 10.88 -5.68
CA GLY A 164 -2.07 10.88 -6.46
C GLY A 164 -1.46 12.26 -6.67
N VAL A 165 -2.04 13.30 -6.06
CA VAL A 165 -1.52 14.67 -6.10
C VAL A 165 -0.40 14.83 -5.06
N CYS A 166 0.84 14.85 -5.51
CA CYS A 166 2.01 15.14 -4.68
C CYS A 166 2.21 16.65 -4.59
N SER A 167 2.22 17.19 -3.37
CA SER A 167 2.47 18.60 -3.08
C SER A 167 3.57 18.72 -2.04
N ARG A 168 4.52 19.63 -2.27
CA ARG A 168 5.63 19.82 -1.34
C ARG A 168 5.09 20.26 0.04
N PRO A 169 5.42 19.54 1.12
CA PRO A 169 5.06 19.95 2.47
C PRO A 169 5.61 21.35 2.79
N HIS A 170 4.82 22.17 3.48
CA HIS A 170 5.21 23.51 3.91
C HIS A 170 4.57 23.86 5.25
N LEU A 171 5.33 24.53 6.11
CA LEU A 171 4.86 25.03 7.40
C LEU A 171 4.43 26.50 7.34
N ILE A 172 5.17 27.30 6.57
CA ILE A 172 4.95 28.75 6.47
C ILE A 172 4.02 29.04 5.30
N THR A 173 2.85 29.60 5.58
CA THR A 173 1.87 29.99 4.55
C THR A 173 2.02 31.46 4.12
N ARG A 174 2.40 32.34 5.06
CA ARG A 174 2.58 33.78 4.83
C ARG A 174 3.50 34.40 5.86
N VAL A 175 4.39 35.30 5.44
CA VAL A 175 5.19 36.16 6.32
C VAL A 175 4.80 37.61 6.06
N LYS A 176 4.63 38.39 7.13
CA LYS A 176 4.34 39.81 7.07
C LYS A 176 5.35 40.60 7.89
N ASP A 177 5.60 41.85 7.52
CA ASP A 177 6.32 42.81 8.37
C ASP A 177 5.40 43.43 9.44
N LYS A 178 5.97 44.31 10.28
CA LYS A 178 5.22 45.05 11.32
C LYS A 178 4.14 45.98 10.76
N ALA A 179 4.30 46.42 9.51
CA ALA A 179 3.35 47.27 8.80
C ALA A 179 2.30 46.46 8.00
N ASN A 180 2.22 45.13 8.21
CA ASN A 180 1.34 44.19 7.52
C ASN A 180 1.64 43.94 6.03
N HIS A 181 2.74 44.44 5.48
CA HIS A 181 3.15 44.12 4.12
C HIS A 181 3.54 42.65 3.99
N VAL A 182 3.16 42.02 2.88
CA VAL A 182 3.45 40.60 2.65
C VAL A 182 4.85 40.44 2.08
N LEU A 183 5.75 39.88 2.88
CA LEU A 183 7.12 39.58 2.46
C LEU A 183 7.20 38.23 1.75
N TYR A 184 6.37 37.28 2.18
CA TYR A 184 6.28 35.96 1.59
C TYR A 184 4.84 35.44 1.62
N ARG A 185 4.47 34.73 0.57
CA ARG A 185 3.25 33.94 0.50
C ARG A 185 3.58 32.64 -0.21
N HIS A 186 3.26 31.52 0.42
CA HIS A 186 3.46 30.22 -0.21
C HIS A 186 2.63 30.12 -1.49
N LYS A 187 3.27 29.71 -2.58
CA LYS A 187 2.63 29.38 -3.84
C LYS A 187 2.57 27.85 -3.93
N PRO A 188 1.39 27.24 -3.80
CA PRO A 188 1.27 25.80 -3.88
C PRO A 188 1.81 25.28 -5.22
N SER A 189 2.64 24.25 -5.16
CA SER A 189 3.06 23.48 -6.34
C SER A 189 2.63 22.03 -6.14
N ALA A 190 1.79 21.53 -7.04
CA ALA A 190 1.26 20.19 -7.00
C ALA A 190 1.50 19.50 -8.33
N LYS A 191 1.82 18.21 -8.29
CA LYS A 191 1.97 17.36 -9.48
C LYS A 191 1.19 16.09 -9.27
N VAL A 192 0.49 15.63 -10.29
CA VAL A 192 -0.11 14.28 -10.28
C VAL A 192 1.02 13.31 -10.56
N VAL A 193 1.32 12.43 -9.60
CA VAL A 193 2.40 11.44 -9.70
C VAL A 193 1.87 10.02 -9.73
N VAL A 194 0.60 9.79 -9.35
CA VAL A 194 -0.10 8.51 -9.49
C VAL A 194 -1.49 8.79 -10.09
N PRO A 195 -1.98 8.01 -11.06
CA PRO A 195 -3.34 8.15 -11.56
C PRO A 195 -4.40 8.00 -10.45
N PRO A 196 -5.46 8.83 -10.44
CA PRO A 196 -6.47 8.80 -9.37
C PRO A 196 -7.17 7.44 -9.18
N HIS A 197 -7.37 6.66 -10.25
CA HIS A 197 -8.01 5.34 -10.16
C HIS A 197 -7.12 4.34 -9.41
N ILE A 198 -5.81 4.35 -9.65
CA ILE A 198 -4.84 3.53 -8.91
C ILE A 198 -4.83 3.92 -7.42
N CYS A 199 -4.93 5.21 -7.10
CA CYS A 199 -5.06 5.65 -5.71
C CYS A 199 -6.38 5.19 -5.06
N ALA A 200 -7.47 5.12 -5.81
CA ALA A 200 -8.74 4.59 -5.32
C ALA A 200 -8.62 3.08 -5.01
N ASP A 201 -7.94 2.31 -5.87
CA ASP A 201 -7.68 0.89 -5.64
C ASP A 201 -6.80 0.67 -4.41
N MET A 202 -5.69 1.41 -4.32
CA MET A 202 -4.80 1.38 -3.17
C MET A 202 -5.55 1.79 -1.88
N HIS A 203 -6.42 2.79 -1.94
CA HIS A 203 -7.26 3.17 -0.80
C HIS A 203 -8.15 2.00 -0.35
N ARG A 204 -8.82 1.30 -1.28
CA ARG A 204 -9.65 0.12 -0.95
C ARG A 204 -8.81 -0.98 -0.29
N MET A 205 -7.60 -1.23 -0.78
CA MET A 205 -6.69 -2.22 -0.19
C MET A 205 -6.20 -1.81 1.21
N LEU A 206 -5.78 -0.55 1.39
CA LEU A 206 -5.37 0.00 2.69
C LEU A 206 -6.53 0.05 3.69
N ARG A 207 -7.76 0.23 3.19
CA ARG A 207 -8.97 0.12 4.03
C ARG A 207 -9.17 -1.31 4.52
N SER A 208 -8.98 -2.32 3.67
CA SER A 208 -9.01 -3.72 4.09
C SER A 208 -7.99 -4.03 5.20
N ALA A 209 -6.80 -3.43 5.17
CA ALA A 209 -5.80 -3.60 6.23
C ALA A 209 -6.30 -3.12 7.60
N VAL A 210 -7.09 -2.05 7.66
CA VAL A 210 -7.63 -1.52 8.92
C VAL A 210 -9.02 -2.04 9.30
N THR A 211 -9.72 -2.73 8.40
CA THR A 211 -11.03 -3.35 8.72
C THR A 211 -10.93 -4.85 8.98
N HIS A 212 -10.11 -5.57 8.20
CA HIS A 212 -9.99 -7.04 8.24
C HIS A 212 -8.56 -7.51 8.49
N GLY A 213 -7.56 -6.64 8.31
CA GLY A 213 -6.14 -7.00 8.37
C GLY A 213 -5.42 -6.69 9.68
N THR A 214 -4.12 -6.43 9.56
CA THR A 214 -3.21 -6.18 10.68
C THR A 214 -3.48 -4.85 11.40
N GLY A 215 -4.09 -3.87 10.72
CA GLY A 215 -4.35 -2.52 11.22
C GLY A 215 -5.66 -2.34 11.99
N ARG A 216 -6.39 -3.42 12.29
CA ARG A 216 -7.72 -3.35 12.95
C ARG A 216 -7.75 -2.57 14.27
N SER A 217 -6.66 -2.54 15.02
CA SER A 217 -6.58 -1.77 16.26
C SER A 217 -6.71 -0.26 16.03
N ALA A 218 -6.39 0.25 14.83
CA ALA A 218 -6.54 1.67 14.49
C ALA A 218 -8.01 2.13 14.40
N THR A 219 -8.94 1.21 14.11
CA THR A 219 -10.36 1.48 13.90
C THR A 219 -11.25 0.85 14.98
N LYS A 220 -10.68 0.09 15.93
CA LYS A 220 -11.42 -0.55 17.02
C LYS A 220 -12.21 0.46 17.85
N GLY A 221 -13.54 0.34 17.85
CA GLY A 221 -14.42 1.30 18.52
C GLY A 221 -14.59 2.63 17.77
N TRP A 222 -14.27 2.66 16.47
CA TRP A 222 -14.43 3.82 15.58
C TRP A 222 -14.97 3.40 14.19
N PRO A 223 -16.18 2.81 14.10
CA PRO A 223 -16.61 2.08 12.89
C PRO A 223 -16.97 2.98 11.70
N ALA A 224 -17.34 4.24 11.94
CA ALA A 224 -17.81 5.17 10.91
C ALA A 224 -16.68 5.97 10.24
N VAL A 225 -15.41 5.66 10.54
CA VAL A 225 -14.27 6.40 9.97
C VAL A 225 -13.93 5.86 8.58
N ALA A 226 -13.81 6.74 7.59
CA ALA A 226 -13.20 6.42 6.30
C ALA A 226 -11.66 6.39 6.41
N ALA A 227 -11.14 5.60 7.36
CA ALA A 227 -9.71 5.44 7.55
C ALA A 227 -9.13 4.39 6.60
N ALA A 228 -7.90 4.63 6.18
CA ALA A 228 -7.06 3.68 5.46
C ALA A 228 -5.64 3.77 6.03
N GLY A 229 -4.93 2.66 6.12
CA GLY A 229 -3.60 2.67 6.68
C GLY A 229 -2.93 1.30 6.68
N LYS A 230 -1.67 1.27 7.10
CA LYS A 230 -0.85 0.06 7.10
C LYS A 230 0.03 0.04 8.34
N THR A 231 0.16 -1.15 8.93
CA THR A 231 1.14 -1.43 9.98
C THR A 231 2.50 -1.70 9.38
N GLY A 232 3.56 -1.26 10.04
CA GLY A 232 4.93 -1.68 9.79
C GLY A 232 5.55 -2.22 11.08
N THR A 233 6.41 -3.23 10.97
CA THR A 233 7.16 -3.81 12.09
C THR A 233 8.47 -4.31 11.54
N SER A 234 9.58 -3.79 12.05
CA SER A 234 10.91 -4.25 11.64
C SER A 234 11.28 -5.54 12.36
N ASP A 235 12.35 -6.18 11.89
CA ASP A 235 12.89 -7.39 12.48
C ASP A 235 13.20 -7.20 13.97
N ASN A 236 13.05 -8.27 14.74
CA ASN A 236 13.25 -8.28 16.19
C ASN A 236 12.43 -7.22 16.95
N TYR A 237 11.34 -6.72 16.36
CA TYR A 237 10.46 -5.70 16.94
C TYR A 237 11.20 -4.42 17.34
N ARG A 238 12.20 -3.98 16.57
CA ARG A 238 12.94 -2.74 16.88
C ARG A 238 12.09 -1.49 16.64
N ASP A 239 11.25 -1.53 15.61
CA ASP A 239 10.37 -0.45 15.21
C ASP A 239 8.92 -0.89 15.09
N ALA A 240 8.03 -0.05 15.58
CA ALA A 240 6.60 -0.19 15.42
C ALA A 240 6.05 1.04 14.69
N TRP A 241 5.49 0.81 13.50
CA TRP A 241 4.96 1.86 12.64
C TRP A 241 3.47 1.71 12.40
N PHE A 242 2.79 2.84 12.29
CA PHE A 242 1.49 2.91 11.65
C PHE A 242 1.40 4.18 10.80
N ALA A 243 1.21 3.98 9.49
CA ALA A 243 0.99 5.06 8.55
C ALA A 243 -0.45 4.99 8.03
N GLY A 244 -1.18 6.08 8.12
CA GLY A 244 -2.58 6.08 7.72
C GLY A 244 -3.17 7.47 7.58
N TYR A 245 -4.37 7.51 7.04
CA TYR A 245 -5.10 8.74 6.81
C TYR A 245 -6.59 8.54 6.97
N THR A 246 -7.26 9.67 7.19
CA THR A 246 -8.70 9.87 7.02
C THR A 246 -8.87 10.91 5.92
N PRO A 247 -10.10 11.20 5.44
CA PRO A 247 -10.29 12.11 4.32
C PRO A 247 -9.72 13.53 4.50
N SER A 248 -9.47 13.95 5.75
CA SER A 248 -8.99 15.30 6.06
C SER A 248 -7.59 15.38 6.66
N LEU A 249 -6.98 14.25 7.01
CA LEU A 249 -5.70 14.25 7.69
C LEU A 249 -4.93 12.95 7.46
N THR A 250 -3.66 13.09 7.13
CA THR A 250 -2.66 12.01 7.12
C THR A 250 -1.82 12.09 8.38
N CYS A 251 -1.54 10.95 9.00
CA CYS A 251 -0.70 10.86 10.18
C CYS A 251 0.13 9.57 10.12
N VAL A 252 1.39 9.68 10.54
CA VAL A 252 2.30 8.55 10.73
C VAL A 252 2.76 8.55 12.18
N VAL A 253 2.69 7.39 12.81
CA VAL A 253 3.22 7.14 14.16
C VAL A 253 4.34 6.14 14.04
N TRP A 254 5.49 6.49 14.61
CA TRP A 254 6.61 5.59 14.85
C TRP A 254 6.84 5.47 16.35
N VAL A 255 7.17 4.27 16.78
CA VAL A 255 7.65 3.96 18.12
C VAL A 255 8.91 3.13 17.96
N GLY A 256 9.97 3.52 18.63
CA GLY A 256 11.26 2.82 18.68
C GLY A 256 12.03 3.27 19.91
N ARG A 257 13.18 2.66 20.15
CA ARG A 257 14.13 3.07 21.18
C ARG A 257 15.38 3.60 20.49
N ASP A 258 15.95 4.67 21.03
CA ASP A 258 17.15 5.31 20.45
C ASP A 258 18.37 4.36 20.44
N ASP A 259 18.40 3.38 21.35
CA ASP A 259 19.43 2.34 21.44
C ASP A 259 19.16 1.12 20.54
N ASN A 260 18.10 1.18 19.72
CA ASN A 260 17.67 0.13 18.79
C ASN A 260 17.36 -1.23 19.44
N THR A 261 17.05 -1.24 20.74
CA THR A 261 16.63 -2.45 21.44
C THR A 261 15.15 -2.79 21.18
N SER A 262 14.79 -4.06 21.36
CA SER A 262 13.45 -4.55 21.03
C SER A 262 12.32 -3.88 21.83
N LEU A 263 11.19 -3.72 21.15
CA LEU A 263 9.93 -3.24 21.72
C LEU A 263 9.09 -4.42 22.24
N PRO A 264 8.18 -4.17 23.19
CA PRO A 264 7.28 -5.20 23.72
C PRO A 264 6.11 -5.54 22.77
N GLY A 265 6.11 -5.03 21.53
CA GLY A 265 5.02 -5.24 20.60
C GLY A 265 5.26 -4.65 19.22
N SER A 266 4.40 -5.04 18.28
CA SER A 266 4.46 -4.64 16.87
C SER A 266 3.76 -3.30 16.60
N GLY A 267 3.80 -2.86 15.34
CA GLY A 267 3.04 -1.70 14.86
C GLY A 267 1.54 -1.77 15.13
N SER A 268 0.95 -2.97 15.09
CA SER A 268 -0.48 -3.15 15.39
C SER A 268 -0.81 -3.01 16.88
N VAL A 269 0.15 -3.29 17.77
CA VAL A 269 -0.03 -3.23 19.23
C VAL A 269 0.33 -1.86 19.80
N LEU A 270 1.38 -1.22 19.27
CA LEU A 270 1.92 0.03 19.83
C LEU A 270 1.49 1.26 19.02
N ALA A 271 1.85 1.30 17.72
CA ALA A 271 1.69 2.50 16.90
C ALA A 271 0.23 2.74 16.48
N ALA A 272 -0.49 1.69 16.06
CA ALA A 272 -1.86 1.81 15.57
C ALA A 272 -2.85 2.36 16.61
N PRO A 273 -2.84 1.93 17.89
CA PRO A 273 -3.68 2.55 18.92
C PRO A 273 -3.33 4.01 19.22
N LEU A 274 -2.04 4.37 19.18
CA LEU A 274 -1.59 5.76 19.37
C LEU A 274 -2.08 6.64 18.22
N TRP A 275 -1.98 6.16 16.98
CA TRP A 275 -2.53 6.82 15.81
C TRP A 275 -4.04 7.03 15.96
N ALA A 276 -4.79 5.99 16.37
CA ALA A 276 -6.24 6.10 16.57
C ALA A 276 -6.60 7.17 17.61
N ARG A 277 -5.86 7.20 18.73
CA ARG A 277 -6.08 8.19 19.80
C ARG A 277 -5.84 9.61 19.30
N PHE A 278 -4.74 9.85 18.58
CA PHE A 278 -4.43 11.15 18.00
C PHE A 278 -5.49 11.58 16.98
N MET A 279 -5.83 10.70 16.04
CA MET A 279 -6.76 11.03 14.96
C MET A 279 -8.18 11.32 15.47
N ARG A 280 -8.65 10.61 16.51
CA ARG A 280 -9.93 10.92 17.17
C ARG A 280 -9.91 12.29 17.84
N ALA A 281 -8.85 12.61 18.57
CA ALA A 281 -8.69 13.92 19.21
C ALA A 281 -8.63 15.04 18.17
N ALA A 282 -7.91 14.82 17.07
CA ALA A 282 -7.79 15.76 15.97
C ALA A 282 -9.14 16.01 15.26
N GLN A 283 -9.93 14.96 14.99
CA GLN A 283 -11.26 15.11 14.40
C GLN A 283 -12.25 15.81 15.35
N GLY A 284 -12.20 15.51 16.65
CA GLY A 284 -13.00 16.20 17.66
C GLY A 284 -12.67 17.69 17.80
N SER A 285 -11.50 18.12 17.31
CA SER A 285 -11.04 19.52 17.34
C SER A 285 -11.54 20.37 16.16
N GLY A 286 -12.44 19.84 15.32
CA GLY A 286 -13.08 20.61 14.24
C GLY A 286 -12.34 20.58 12.90
N LEU A 287 -11.52 19.54 12.65
CA LEU A 287 -11.03 19.29 11.29
C LEU A 287 -12.22 19.07 10.34
N PRO A 288 -12.14 19.56 9.08
CA PRO A 288 -13.20 19.31 8.10
C PRO A 288 -13.46 17.80 8.01
N THR A 289 -14.69 17.37 8.21
CA THR A 289 -15.10 16.00 7.85
C THR A 289 -15.58 16.00 6.40
N GLU A 290 -15.64 14.84 5.74
CA GLU A 290 -16.19 14.74 4.36
C GLU A 290 -17.58 15.38 4.22
N LYS A 291 -18.38 15.40 5.30
CA LYS A 291 -19.71 16.02 5.33
C LYS A 291 -19.69 17.54 5.57
N GLY A 292 -18.51 18.13 5.71
CA GLY A 292 -18.30 19.51 6.14
C GLY A 292 -17.56 20.36 5.12
N THR A 293 -18.05 20.42 3.87
CA THR A 293 -17.80 21.62 3.05
C THR A 293 -18.46 22.81 3.75
N SER A 294 -17.73 23.45 4.65
CA SER A 294 -18.04 24.79 5.13
C SER A 294 -18.32 25.65 3.90
N LYS A 295 -19.48 26.32 3.89
CA LYS A 295 -19.89 27.32 2.90
C LYS A 295 -18.91 28.51 2.89
N ARG A 296 -17.65 28.30 2.52
CA ARG A 296 -16.77 29.37 2.08
C ARG A 296 -17.03 29.58 0.60
N LYS A 297 -17.76 30.66 0.29
CA LYS A 297 -17.87 31.22 -1.06
C LYS A 297 -16.45 31.44 -1.61
N GLY A 298 -15.99 30.51 -2.43
CA GLY A 298 -14.67 30.54 -3.06
C GLY A 298 -14.46 29.28 -3.85
N LYS A 299 -14.49 29.39 -5.18
CA LYS A 299 -14.40 28.29 -6.15
C LYS A 299 -13.13 27.46 -5.95
N GLN A 300 -13.23 26.30 -5.29
CA GLN A 300 -12.39 25.12 -5.52
C GLN A 300 -13.18 23.88 -5.09
N ARG A 301 -13.82 23.23 -6.07
CA ARG A 301 -14.45 21.91 -5.89
C ARG A 301 -13.35 20.86 -5.93
N TRP A 302 -12.96 20.32 -4.79
CA TRP A 302 -12.28 19.03 -4.73
C TRP A 302 -13.33 17.96 -5.06
N ARG A 303 -13.11 17.16 -6.12
CA ARG A 303 -13.96 15.99 -6.41
C ARG A 303 -13.60 14.91 -5.39
N SER A 304 -14.59 14.48 -4.62
CA SER A 304 -14.44 13.38 -3.68
C SER A 304 -14.21 12.06 -4.42
N LEU A 305 -13.44 11.16 -3.82
CA LEU A 305 -13.29 9.76 -4.25
C LEU A 305 -14.51 8.90 -3.85
N SER A 306 -15.52 9.49 -3.20
CA SER A 306 -16.72 8.82 -2.71
C SER A 306 -17.83 8.66 -3.76
N GLY A 307 -17.49 8.81 -5.05
CA GLY A 307 -18.47 8.94 -6.14
C GLY A 307 -18.59 7.73 -7.06
N VAL A 308 -18.09 6.56 -6.65
CA VAL A 308 -18.25 5.31 -7.40
C VAL A 308 -18.88 4.31 -6.44
N GLU A 309 -20.19 4.40 -6.32
CA GLU A 309 -21.05 3.28 -5.89
C GLU A 309 -21.18 2.29 -7.03
#